data_AF-A0AAX0WW29-F1
#
_entry.id   AF-A0AAX0WW29-F1
#
_cell.length_a   1.000
_cell.length_b   1.000
_cell.length_c   1.000
_cell.angle_alpha   90.00
_cell.angle_beta   90.00
_cell.angle_gamma   90.00
#
_symmetry.space_group_name_H-M   'P 1'
#
loop_
_entity.id
_entity.type
_entity.pdbx_description
1 polymer ?
#
loop_
_entity_poly.entity_id
_entity_poly.type
_entity_poly.pdbx_seq_one_letter_code
_entity_poly.pdbx_strand_id
1 'polypeptide(L)' 'MHELWFCQNILEIIKQNTVKKECAHVKKVILEIGQLAAVKKDALIFSFNIASKGTVAEVLAPPLGTIRLDGK' A
#
# COMPACT_ATOMS: atom_id res chain seq x y z
N MET A 1 -15.72 4.93 -2.91
CA MET A 1 -14.91 6.08 -3.42
C MET A 1 -13.84 6.51 -2.41
N HIS A 2 -13.94 6.14 -1.13
CA HIS A 2 -12.95 6.45 -0.08
C HIS A 2 -11.64 5.65 -0.20
N GLU A 3 -11.72 4.43 -0.73
CA GLU A 3 -10.63 3.46 -0.79
C GLU A 3 -9.61 3.80 -1.90
N LEU A 4 -10.09 4.35 -3.02
CA LEU A 4 -9.23 4.76 -4.14
C LEU A 4 -8.29 5.91 -3.74
N TRP A 5 -8.83 6.89 -3.01
CA TRP A 5 -8.08 8.02 -2.49
C TRP A 5 -6.99 7.57 -1.51
N PHE A 6 -7.30 6.58 -0.66
CA PHE A 6 -6.33 5.99 0.25
C PHE A 6 -5.20 5.26 -0.51
N CYS A 7 -5.52 4.49 -1.55
CA CYS A 7 -4.51 3.87 -2.42
C CYS A 7 -3.62 4.90 -3.15
N GLN A 8 -4.19 5.99 -3.64
CA GLN A 8 -3.42 7.06 -4.31
C GLN A 8 -2.43 7.72 -3.36
N ASN A 9 -2.83 8.03 -2.13
CA ASN A 9 -1.92 8.56 -1.12
C ASN A 9 -0.78 7.59 -0.80
N ILE A 10 -1.06 6.29 -0.67
CA ILE A 10 -0.02 5.28 -0.45
C ILE A 10 0.99 5.27 -1.60
N LEU A 11 0.51 5.28 -2.85
CA LEU A 11 1.38 5.28 -4.03
C LEU A 11 2.24 6.54 -4.13
N GLU A 12 1.70 7.71 -3.79
CA GLU A 12 2.46 8.95 -3.72
C GLU A 12 3.60 8.87 -2.71
N ILE A 13 3.32 8.37 -1.50
CA ILE A 13 4.34 8.18 -0.46
C ILE A 13 5.42 7.20 -0.93
N ILE A 14 5.03 6.10 -1.58
CA ILE A 14 5.98 5.14 -2.14
C ILE A 14 6.86 5.81 -3.19
N LYS A 15 6.27 6.52 -4.15
CA LYS A 15 6.98 7.23 -5.23
C LYS A 15 7.98 8.25 -4.68
N GLN A 16 7.58 9.03 -3.67
CA GLN A 16 8.47 9.99 -3.02
C GLN A 16 9.68 9.31 -2.35
N ASN A 17 9.46 8.14 -1.74
CA ASN A 17 10.53 7.37 -1.11
C ASN A 17 11.46 6.71 -2.14
N THR A 18 10.93 6.23 -3.26
CA THR A 18 11.74 5.62 -4.32
C THR A 18 12.62 6.65 -5.02
N VAL A 19 12.12 7.87 -5.24
CA VAL A 19 12.92 8.97 -5.80
C VAL A 19 14.07 9.34 -4.85
N LYS A 20 13.80 9.46 -3.55
CA LYS A 20 14.83 9.80 -2.55
C LYS A 20 15.91 8.74 -2.36
N LYS A 21 15.60 7.47 -2.64
CA LYS A 21 16.48 6.32 -2.43
C LYS A 21 17.05 5.75 -3.74
N GLU A 22 16.83 6.43 -4.87
CA GLU A 22 17.23 5.97 -6.21
C GLU A 22 16.79 4.53 -6.50
N CYS A 23 15.61 4.14 -6.00
CA CYS A 23 15.09 2.79 -6.12
C CYS A 23 14.22 2.67 -7.37
N ALA A 24 14.64 1.84 -8.32
CA ALA A 24 13.89 1.60 -9.55
C ALA A 24 12.65 0.71 -9.35
N HIS A 25 12.61 -0.11 -8.29
CA HIS A 25 11.52 -1.06 -8.05
C HIS A 25 11.32 -1.37 -6.57
N VAL A 26 10.06 -1.43 -6.12
CA VAL A 26 9.68 -1.79 -4.76
C VAL A 26 9.45 -3.28 -4.66
N LYS A 27 10.18 -3.97 -3.77
CA LYS A 27 10.03 -5.43 -3.58
C LYS A 27 8.88 -5.81 -2.63
N LYS A 28 8.58 -4.94 -1.66
CA LYS A 28 7.59 -5.22 -0.61
C LYS A 28 7.03 -3.92 -0.04
N VAL A 29 5.72 -3.89 0.18
CA VAL A 29 5.01 -2.83 0.90
C VAL A 29 4.36 -3.44 2.12
N ILE A 30 4.61 -2.87 3.30
CA ILE A 30 3.98 -3.25 4.56
C ILE A 30 3.13 -2.06 4.99
N LEU A 31 1.83 -2.29 5.18
CA LEU A 31 0.89 -1.28 5.66
C LEU A 31 0.39 -1.69 7.04
N GLU A 32 0.47 -0.76 7.98
CA GLU A 32 -0.16 -0.85 9.28
C GLU A 32 -1.44 -0.02 9.25
N ILE A 33 -2.57 -0.65 9.56
CA ILE A 33 -3.90 -0.03 9.48
C ILE A 33 -4.52 -0.13 10.86
N GLY A 34 -4.85 1.03 11.44
CA GLY A 34 -5.50 1.10 12.74
C GLY A 34 -6.91 0.48 12.72
N GLN A 35 -7.33 -0.10 13.83
CA GLN A 35 -8.64 -0.75 13.98
C GLN A 35 -9.82 0.17 13.64
N LEU A 36 -9.65 1.48 13.84
CA LEU A 36 -10.68 2.50 13.58
C LEU A 36 -10.69 3.02 12.14
N ALA A 37 -9.78 2.55 11.27
CA ALA A 37 -9.71 3.02 9.89
C ALA A 37 -10.92 2.56 9.04
N ALA A 38 -11.70 1.59 9.52
CA ALA A 38 -12.86 1.02 8.84
C ALA A 38 -12.58 0.56 7.38
N VAL A 39 -11.33 0.21 7.07
CA VAL A 39 -10.90 -0.23 5.73
C VAL A 39 -11.05 -1.74 5.61
N LYS A 40 -11.73 -2.19 4.55
CA LYS A 40 -11.75 -3.61 4.18
C LYS A 40 -10.42 -4.03 3.56
N LYS A 41 -9.71 -4.95 4.20
CA LYS A 41 -8.39 -5.43 3.78
C LYS A 41 -8.37 -5.93 2.34
N ASP A 42 -9.30 -6.82 1.97
CA ASP A 42 -9.38 -7.38 0.61
C ASP A 42 -9.64 -6.30 -0.45
N ALA A 43 -10.52 -5.34 -0.13
CA ALA A 43 -10.78 -4.21 -1.02
C ALA A 43 -9.53 -3.34 -1.19
N LEU A 44 -8.78 -3.10 -0.13
CA LEU A 44 -7.53 -2.34 -0.20
C LEU A 44 -6.46 -3.06 -1.02
N ILE A 45 -6.28 -4.37 -0.81
CA ILE A 45 -5.32 -5.17 -1.59
C ILE A 45 -5.69 -5.13 -3.07
N PHE A 46 -6.96 -5.31 -3.39
CA PHE A 46 -7.47 -5.28 -4.75
C PHE A 46 -7.27 -3.90 -5.40
N SER A 47 -7.69 -2.83 -4.72
CA SER A 47 -7.53 -1.46 -5.20
C SER A 47 -6.06 -1.07 -5.35
N PHE A 48 -5.19 -1.50 -4.42
CA PHE A 48 -3.75 -1.26 -4.51
C PHE A 48 -3.14 -1.99 -5.71
N ASN A 49 -3.49 -3.27 -5.94
CA ASN A 49 -3.00 -4.01 -7.08
C ASN A 49 -3.33 -3.28 -8.39
N ILE A 50 -4.59 -2.87 -8.56
CA ILE A 50 -5.02 -2.11 -9.75
C ILE A 50 -4.28 -0.79 -9.88
N ALA A 51 -4.21 0.00 -8.80
CA ALA A 51 -3.62 1.34 -8.84
C ALA A 51 -2.09 1.31 -8.99
N SER A 52 -1.43 0.25 -8.53
CA SER A 52 0.02 0.08 -8.60
C SER A 52 0.51 -0.41 -9.97
N LYS A 53 -0.38 -0.90 -10.83
CA LYS A 53 -0.01 -1.43 -12.15
C LYS A 53 0.74 -0.41 -13.00
N GLY A 54 1.86 -0.81 -13.59
CA GLY A 54 2.72 0.05 -14.38
C GLY A 54 3.49 1.11 -13.59
N THR A 55 3.53 1.01 -12.26
CA THR A 55 4.29 1.92 -11.40
C THR A 55 5.48 1.23 -10.74
N VAL A 56 6.37 2.01 -10.12
CA VAL A 56 7.49 1.50 -9.29
C VAL A 56 7.03 0.65 -8.10
N ALA A 57 5.74 0.74 -7.75
CA ALA A 57 5.09 0.03 -6.66
C ALA A 57 4.34 -1.24 -7.11
N GLU A 58 4.41 -1.60 -8.40
CA GLU A 58 3.85 -2.85 -8.90
C GLU A 58 4.55 -4.03 -8.25
N VAL A 59 3.85 -4.76 -7.38
CA VAL A 59 4.36 -5.95 -6.69
C VAL A 59 3.51 -7.17 -7.03
N LEU A 60 4.18 -8.28 -7.37
CA LEU A 60 3.54 -9.59 -7.46
C LEU A 60 3.09 -10.01 -6.05
N ALA A 61 1.80 -10.29 -5.84
CA ALA A 61 1.27 -10.68 -4.53
C ALA A 61 1.84 -12.05 -4.03
N PRO A 62 1.91 -12.35 -2.70
CA PRO A 62 1.72 -11.51 -1.49
C PRO A 62 3.02 -11.41 -0.60
N PRO A 63 3.14 -10.56 0.46
CA PRO A 63 2.07 -10.20 1.42
C PRO A 63 1.97 -8.72 1.84
N LEU A 64 0.78 -8.16 1.64
CA LEU A 64 0.14 -7.28 2.63
C LEU A 64 -0.20 -8.11 3.88
N GLY A 65 0.83 -8.40 4.70
CA GLY A 65 0.73 -9.09 5.99
C GLY A 65 2.05 -8.88 6.73
N THR A 66 2.06 -8.23 7.91
CA THR A 66 1.32 -8.60 9.11
C THR A 66 0.64 -7.37 9.71
N ILE A 67 -0.68 -7.45 9.90
CA ILE A 67 -1.40 -6.49 10.75
C ILE A 67 -1.07 -6.89 12.19
N ARG A 68 -0.20 -6.13 12.85
CA ARG A 68 -0.03 -6.26 14.30
C ARG A 68 -1.10 -5.39 14.96
N LEU A 69 -2.09 -6.06 15.53
CA LEU A 69 -3.03 -5.45 16.47
C LEU A 69 -2.32 -5.35 17.82
N ASP A 70 -1.52 -4.29 18.02
CA ASP A 70 -1.23 -3.83 19.38
C ASP A 70 -1.94 -2.49 19.56
N GLY A 71 -3.21 -2.59 19.94
CA GLY A 71 -3.91 -1.47 20.55
C GLY A 71 -3.32 -1.28 21.93
N LYS A 72 -2.42 -0.32 22.06
CA LYS A 72 -2.19 0.37 23.32
C LYS A 72 -2.81 1.76 23.26
#